data_AF-A0A840TSN8-F1
#
_entry.id   AF-A0A840TSN8-F1
#
_cell.length_a   1.000
_cell.length_b   1.000
_cell.length_c   1.000
_cell.angle_alpha   90.00
_cell.angle_beta   90.00
_cell.angle_gamma   90.00
#
_symmetry.space_group_name_H-M   'P 1'
#
loop_
_entity.id
_entity.type
_entity.pdbx_description
1 polymer ?
#
loop_
_entity_poly.entity_id
_entity_poly.type
_entity_poly.pdbx_seq_one_letter_code
_entity_poly.pdbx_strand_id
1 'polypeptide(L)' 'MTPTRGRYFKTQPFFAFSTNDILVDNEEEFRVTLRMIVNEELVYELARSAHETRVLAPESLRHKLREHLLKGTQLNS' A
#
# COMPACT_ATOMS: atom_id res chain seq x y z
N MET A 1 -7.72 41.09 5.47
CA MET A 1 -7.10 39.86 6.02
C MET A 1 -7.24 38.76 4.99
N THR A 2 -6.15 38.42 4.32
CA THR A 2 -6.11 37.41 3.25
C THR A 2 -6.02 36.03 3.92
N PRO A 3 -6.95 35.10 3.71
CA PRO A 3 -6.77 33.76 4.23
C PRO A 3 -5.69 33.08 3.38
N THR A 4 -4.58 32.75 4.02
CA THR A 4 -3.53 31.88 3.49
C THR A 4 -4.20 30.61 2.99
N ARG A 5 -4.36 30.48 1.67
CA ARG A 5 -4.85 29.23 1.05
C ARG A 5 -3.87 28.14 1.41
N GLY A 6 -4.18 27.38 2.46
CA GLY A 6 -3.50 26.12 2.75
C GLY A 6 -3.48 25.31 1.46
N ARG A 7 -2.31 24.87 1.04
CA ARG A 7 -2.17 23.92 -0.07
C ARG A 7 -2.78 22.60 0.39
N TYR A 8 -4.11 22.49 0.29
CA TYR A 8 -4.79 21.22 0.41
C TYR A 8 -4.33 20.39 -0.79
N PHE A 9 -3.28 19.60 -0.58
CA PHE A 9 -3.01 18.47 -1.44
C PHE A 9 -4.23 17.55 -1.29
N LYS A 10 -5.15 17.59 -2.26
CA LYS A 10 -6.16 16.55 -2.43
C LYS A 10 -5.44 15.27 -2.83
N THR A 11 -4.72 14.65 -1.90
CA THR A 11 -4.26 13.27 -2.02
C THR A 11 -5.48 12.42 -1.75
N GLN A 12 -6.36 12.26 -2.75
CA GLN A 12 -6.93 10.93 -2.91
C GLN A 12 -5.79 10.10 -3.49
N PRO A 13 -5.12 9.24 -2.70
CA PRO A 13 -3.98 8.49 -3.19
C PRO A 13 -4.42 7.40 -4.16
N PHE A 14 -5.72 7.19 -4.30
CA PHE A 14 -6.34 6.21 -5.18
C PHE A 14 -6.75 6.90 -6.48
N PHE A 15 -6.16 6.48 -7.60
CA PHE A 15 -6.90 6.56 -8.86
C PHE A 15 -8.23 5.80 -8.65
N ALA A 16 -9.31 6.24 -9.28
CA ALA A 16 -10.63 5.65 -9.06
C ALA A 16 -10.58 4.12 -9.20
N PHE A 17 -10.90 3.43 -8.11
CA PHE A 17 -11.02 1.97 -8.09
C PHE A 17 -12.26 1.57 -8.87
N SER A 18 -12.12 0.59 -9.75
CA SER A 18 -13.19 0.07 -10.59
C SER A 18 -13.22 -1.45 -10.53
N THR A 19 -14.31 -2.07 -10.97
CA THR A 19 -14.42 -3.53 -11.03
C THR A 19 -13.32 -4.16 -11.89
N ASN A 20 -12.80 -3.45 -12.89
CA ASN A 20 -11.68 -3.92 -13.72
C ASN A 20 -10.35 -4.04 -12.96
N ASP A 21 -10.27 -3.44 -11.77
CA ASP A 21 -9.08 -3.53 -10.91
C ASP A 21 -9.13 -4.78 -10.01
N ILE A 22 -10.25 -5.52 -10.00
CA ILE A 22 -10.37 -6.84 -9.38
C ILE A 22 -9.86 -7.88 -10.37
N LEU A 23 -8.76 -8.54 -10.04
CA LEU A 23 -8.13 -9.56 -10.86
C LEU A 23 -8.66 -10.97 -10.55
N VAL A 24 -8.98 -11.24 -9.29
CA VAL A 24 -9.54 -12.50 -8.80
C VAL A 24 -10.48 -12.18 -7.64
N ASP A 25 -11.67 -12.78 -7.65
CA ASP A 25 -12.65 -12.73 -6.57
C ASP A 25 -13.36 -14.09 -6.53
N ASN A 26 -12.86 -14.98 -5.68
CA ASN A 26 -13.41 -16.32 -5.47
C ASN A 26 -13.25 -16.74 -4.00
N GLU A 27 -13.68 -17.96 -3.67
CA GLU A 27 -13.65 -18.48 -2.29
C GLU A 27 -12.24 -18.67 -1.71
N GLU A 28 -11.21 -18.75 -2.57
CA GLU A 28 -9.83 -19.03 -2.16
C GLU A 28 -8.99 -17.74 -1.97
N GLU A 29 -9.16 -16.75 -2.86
CA GLU A 29 -8.40 -15.51 -2.81
C GLU A 29 -9.16 -14.29 -3.36
N PHE A 30 -8.74 -13.11 -2.89
CA PHE A 30 -9.14 -11.82 -3.45
C PHE A 30 -7.89 -11.05 -3.91
N ARG A 31 -7.80 -10.76 -5.21
CA ARG A 31 -6.64 -10.12 -5.83
C ARG A 31 -7.05 -8.84 -6.53
N VAL A 32 -6.37 -7.74 -6.23
CA VAL A 32 -6.63 -6.43 -6.83
C VAL A 32 -5.36 -5.75 -7.34
N THR A 33 -5.53 -4.87 -8.31
CA THR A 33 -4.51 -3.90 -8.73
C THR A 33 -4.81 -2.53 -8.13
N LEU A 34 -3.84 -1.96 -7.42
CA LEU A 34 -3.96 -0.61 -6.88
C LEU A 34 -3.07 0.33 -7.70
N ARG A 35 -3.68 1.33 -8.34
CA ARG A 35 -2.96 2.44 -8.95
C ARG A 35 -2.79 3.52 -7.89
N MET A 36 -1.56 3.78 -7.47
CA MET A 36 -1.21 4.81 -6.48
C MET A 36 0.29 5.08 -6.42
N ILE A 37 0.67 6.20 -5.80
CA ILE A 37 2.07 6.49 -5.47
C ILE A 37 2.44 5.68 -4.21
N VAL A 38 3.50 4.89 -4.31
CA VAL A 38 4.05 4.14 -3.18
C VAL A 38 4.79 5.10 -2.24
N ASN A 39 4.25 5.34 -1.05
CA ASN A 39 4.87 6.13 0.02
C ASN A 39 5.21 5.26 1.25
N GLU A 40 5.89 5.82 2.25
CA GLU A 40 6.29 5.07 3.46
C GLU A 40 5.08 4.58 4.28
N GLU A 41 4.00 5.35 4.32
CA GLU A 41 2.77 4.99 5.04
C GLU A 41 2.14 3.72 4.46
N LEU A 42 2.05 3.62 3.13
CA LEU A 42 1.57 2.41 2.45
C LEU A 42 2.44 1.20 2.78
N VAL A 43 3.77 1.37 2.77
CA VAL A 43 4.72 0.30 3.10
C VAL A 43 4.51 -0.18 4.53
N TYR A 44 4.30 0.73 5.48
CA TYR A 44 4.01 0.40 6.87
C TYR A 44 2.70 -0.37 7.04
N GLU A 45 1.62 0.10 6.42
CA GLU A 45 0.30 -0.56 6.50
C GLU A 45 0.31 -1.96 5.86
N LEU A 46 1.00 -2.12 4.73
CA LEU A 46 1.20 -3.42 4.08
C LEU A 46 2.07 -4.34 4.95
N ALA A 47 3.12 -3.82 5.60
CA ALA A 47 3.94 -4.62 6.52
C ALA A 47 3.14 -5.08 7.75
N ARG A 48 2.29 -4.21 8.30
CA ARG A 48 1.41 -4.53 9.43
C ARG A 48 0.40 -5.64 9.10
N SER A 49 -0.08 -5.67 7.86
CA SER A 49 -1.05 -6.66 7.35
C SER A 49 -0.40 -7.81 6.57
N ALA A 50 0.93 -8.01 6.69
CA ALA A 50 1.67 -8.98 5.88
C ALA A 50 1.29 -10.46 6.10
N HIS A 51 0.54 -10.77 7.17
CA HIS A 51 0.02 -12.10 7.45
C HIS A 51 -1.26 -12.41 6.65
N GLU A 52 -2.01 -11.39 6.24
CA GLU A 52 -3.28 -11.51 5.50
C GLU A 52 -3.13 -11.06 4.05
N THR A 53 -2.11 -10.26 3.74
CA THR A 53 -1.91 -9.66 2.42
C THR A 53 -0.54 -9.98 1.84
N ARG A 54 -0.48 -10.08 0.51
CA ARG A 54 0.76 -10.32 -0.23
C ARG A 54 0.86 -9.38 -1.43
N VAL A 55 1.95 -8.63 -1.51
CA VAL A 55 2.28 -7.86 -2.71
C VAL A 55 2.87 -8.79 -3.77
N LEU A 56 2.25 -8.82 -4.95
CA LEU A 56 2.70 -9.61 -6.10
C LEU A 56 3.60 -8.80 -7.05
N ALA A 57 3.35 -7.49 -7.18
CA ALA A 57 4.12 -6.57 -8.00
C ALA A 57 3.92 -5.12 -7.48
N PRO A 58 4.83 -4.17 -7.79
CA PRO A 58 6.11 -4.38 -8.46
C PRO A 58 7.16 -5.03 -7.54
N GLU A 59 8.20 -5.62 -8.13
CA GLU A 59 9.27 -6.31 -7.37
C GLU A 59 9.99 -5.38 -6.39
N SER A 60 10.15 -4.11 -6.76
CA SER A 60 10.74 -3.08 -5.90
C SER A 60 9.97 -2.89 -4.59
N LEU A 61 8.63 -2.92 -4.64
CA LEU A 61 7.78 -2.82 -3.45
C LEU A 61 7.86 -4.09 -2.60
N ARG A 62 7.90 -5.28 -3.23
CA ARG A 62 8.11 -6.54 -2.51
C ARG A 62 9.41 -6.56 -1.74
N HIS A 63 10.50 -6.10 -2.37
CA HIS A 63 11.80 -6.00 -1.71
C HIS A 63 11.77 -5.04 -0.54
N LYS A 64 11.18 -3.85 -0.72
CA LYS A 64 11.05 -2.86 0.36
C LYS A 64 10.27 -3.41 1.55
N LEU A 65 9.18 -4.13 1.32
CA LEU A 65 8.41 -4.77 2.39
C LEU A 65 9.19 -5.84 3.14
N ARG A 66 9.95 -6.69 2.42
CA ARG A 66 10.82 -7.70 3.07
C ARG A 66 11.85 -7.04 3.96
N GLU A 67 12.49 -5.96 3.52
CA GLU A 67 13.46 -5.22 4.35
C GLU A 67 12.80 -4.64 5.61
N HIS A 68 11.60 -4.07 5.48
CA HIS A 68 10.85 -3.55 6.63
C HIS A 68 10.49 -4.64 7.64
N LEU A 69 10.03 -5.80 7.17
CA LEU A 69 9.69 -6.93 8.03
C LEU A 69 10.92 -7.49 8.76
N LEU A 70 12.05 -7.66 8.04
CA LEU A 70 13.31 -8.16 8.62
C LEU A 70 13.92 -7.21 9.65
N LYS A 71 13.77 -5.88 9.47
CA LYS A 71 14.20 -4.88 10.46
C LYS A 71 13.32 -4.90 11.71
N GLY A 72 12.00 -5.07 11.54
CA GLY A 72 11.06 -5.17 12.66
C GLY A 72 11.29 -6.40 13.54
N THR A 73 11.68 -7.54 12.96
CA THR A 73 11.99 -8.77 13.71
C THR A 73 13.22 -8.63 14.62
N GLN A 74 14.18 -7.76 14.26
CA GLN A 74 15.42 -7.55 15.04
C GLN A 74 15.25 -6.64 16.26
N LEU A 75 14.11 -5.97 16.42
CA LEU A 75 13.84 -5.07 17.56
C LEU A 75 13.09 -5.77 18.71
N ASN A 76 12.66 -7.02 18.52
CA ASN A 76 11.96 -7.84 19.51
C ASN A 76 12.82 -9.02 20.03
N SER A 77 14.16 -8.92 19.92
CA SER A 77 15.11 -9.95 20.39
C SER A 77 16.03 -9.41 21.47
#